data_AF-A0A914QHL4-F1
#
_entry.id   AF-A0A914QHL4-F1
#
_cell.length_a   1.000
_cell.length_b   1.000
_cell.length_c   1.000
_cell.angle_alpha   90.00
_cell.angle_beta   90.00
_cell.angle_gamma   90.00
#
_symmetry.space_group_name_H-M   'P 1'
#
loop_
_entity.id
_entity.type
_entity.pdbx_description
1 polymer ?
#
loop_
_entity_poly.entity_id
_entity_poly.type
_entity_poly.pdbx_seq_one_letter_code
_entity_poly.pdbx_strand_id
1 'polypeptide(L)'
;MSLASAFEKVFESKEGADCTLLIHNQELPAHQFILINRSPVLKAMIKDPMAPQTQRHEITDPQITFDDFNNFIKILYTEKCEVTLENVEVLFRLSDMYDVPSLFEFCANTLPKSLEPNNLLKLAEMGVLYGNKFDIVNKCLNEVSNKALYPNFPLQYESHYTVKQLLARKCAP
;
A
#
# COMPACT_ATOMS: atom_id res chain seq x y z
N MET A 1 8.49 17.65 -20.63
CA MET A 1 8.37 16.24 -20.22
C MET A 1 8.94 16.12 -18.81
N SER A 2 8.19 15.63 -17.83
CA SER A 2 8.69 15.43 -16.45
C SER A 2 9.40 14.08 -16.31
N LEU A 3 10.26 13.93 -15.30
CA LEU A 3 10.92 12.66 -15.00
C LEU A 3 9.91 11.51 -14.85
N ALA A 4 8.83 11.72 -14.09
CA ALA A 4 7.76 10.75 -13.93
C ALA A 4 7.12 10.33 -15.27
N SER A 5 6.87 11.28 -16.19
CA SER A 5 6.34 10.96 -17.52
C SER A 5 7.32 10.21 -18.42
N ALA A 6 8.64 10.37 -18.20
CA ALA A 6 9.65 9.59 -18.92
C ALA A 6 9.70 8.14 -18.41
N PHE A 7 9.70 7.94 -17.08
CA PHE A 7 9.68 6.60 -16.49
C PHE A 7 8.36 5.86 -16.70
N GLU A 8 7.24 6.58 -16.84
CA GLU A 8 5.96 5.98 -17.26
C GLU A 8 6.07 5.33 -18.64
N LYS A 9 6.74 5.98 -19.60
CA LYS A 9 7.02 5.40 -20.92
C LYS A 9 7.94 4.18 -20.84
N VAL A 10 8.96 4.22 -19.98
CA VAL A 10 9.85 3.06 -19.75
C VAL A 10 9.06 1.88 -19.17
N PHE A 11 8.15 2.16 -18.23
CA PHE A 11 7.29 1.14 -17.66
C PHE A 11 6.33 0.54 -18.71
N GLU A 12 5.78 1.35 -19.60
CA GLU A 12 4.82 0.92 -20.63
C GLU A 12 5.49 0.18 -21.80
N SER A 13 6.63 0.68 -22.30
CA SER A 13 7.31 0.09 -23.45
C SER A 13 7.98 -1.24 -23.15
N LYS A 14 8.34 -1.48 -21.88
CA LYS A 14 9.13 -2.63 -21.42
C LYS A 14 10.52 -2.74 -22.08
N GLU A 15 10.94 -1.69 -22.79
CA GLU A 15 12.22 -1.68 -23.51
C GLU A 15 13.39 -1.68 -22.52
N GLY A 16 14.26 -2.69 -22.64
CA GLY A 16 15.40 -2.85 -21.74
C GLY A 16 15.07 -3.59 -20.43
N ALA A 17 13.89 -4.20 -20.31
CA ALA A 17 13.54 -5.05 -19.18
C ALA A 17 14.55 -6.21 -19.02
N ASP A 18 15.07 -6.37 -17.79
CA ASP A 18 16.11 -7.34 -17.41
C ASP A 18 15.65 -8.28 -16.28
N CYS A 19 14.37 -8.20 -15.90
CA CYS A 19 13.70 -9.20 -15.08
C CYS A 19 12.20 -9.30 -15.42
N THR A 20 11.59 -10.40 -15.00
CA THR A 20 10.15 -10.68 -15.12
C THR A 20 9.60 -11.06 -13.75
N LEU A 21 8.55 -10.37 -13.32
CA LEU A 21 7.78 -10.72 -12.13
C LEU A 21 6.63 -11.63 -12.56
N LEU A 22 6.42 -12.75 -11.88
CA LEU A 22 5.36 -13.71 -12.18
C LEU A 22 4.27 -13.60 -11.12
N ILE A 23 3.06 -13.21 -11.52
CA ILE A 23 1.90 -13.06 -10.63
C ILE A 23 0.79 -13.95 -11.17
N HIS A 24 0.42 -15.02 -10.46
CA HIS A 24 -0.62 -15.97 -10.88
C HIS A 24 -0.46 -16.46 -12.34
N ASN A 25 0.77 -16.86 -12.70
CA ASN A 25 1.18 -17.27 -14.07
C ASN A 25 1.16 -16.18 -15.15
N GLN A 26 0.94 -14.92 -14.78
CA GLN A 26 1.05 -13.79 -15.70
C GLN A 26 2.43 -13.14 -15.57
N GLU A 27 3.01 -12.78 -16.72
CA GLU A 27 4.36 -12.21 -16.78
C GLU A 27 4.32 -10.68 -16.80
N LEU A 28 5.07 -10.05 -15.89
CA LEU A 28 5.30 -8.61 -15.86
C LEU A 28 6.79 -8.31 -16.07
N PRO A 29 7.23 -8.04 -17.31
CA PRO A 29 8.58 -7.55 -17.57
C PRO A 29 8.84 -6.21 -16.86
N ALA A 30 10.03 -6.07 -16.28
CA ALA A 30 10.44 -4.92 -15.48
C ALA A 30 11.97 -4.74 -15.47
N HIS A 31 12.42 -3.67 -14.81
CA HIS A 31 13.82 -3.25 -14.74
C HIS A 31 14.35 -3.38 -13.32
N GLN A 32 15.28 -4.30 -13.10
CA GLN A 32 15.88 -4.59 -11.79
C GLN A 32 16.41 -3.32 -11.13
N PHE A 33 17.15 -2.49 -11.89
CA PHE A 33 17.75 -1.27 -11.35
C PHE A 33 16.71 -0.35 -10.69
N ILE A 34 15.52 -0.24 -11.26
CA ILE A 34 14.45 0.56 -10.67
C ILE A 34 13.91 -0.15 -9.42
N LEU A 35 13.56 -1.44 -9.53
CA LEU A 35 12.94 -2.19 -8.42
C LEU A 35 13.83 -2.25 -7.17
N ILE A 36 15.11 -2.58 -7.31
CA ILE A 36 16.02 -2.77 -6.18
C ILE A 36 16.33 -1.47 -5.41
N ASN A 37 16.17 -0.31 -6.06
CA ASN A 37 16.36 0.98 -5.43
C ASN A 37 15.08 1.51 -4.77
N ARG A 38 13.93 0.91 -5.08
CA ARG A 38 12.61 1.38 -4.66
C ARG A 38 11.95 0.50 -3.61
N SER A 39 12.44 -0.72 -3.45
CA SER A 39 12.01 -1.64 -2.40
C SER A 39 13.19 -2.52 -1.95
N PRO A 40 13.55 -2.51 -0.65
CA PRO A 40 14.58 -3.40 -0.12
C PRO A 40 14.13 -4.88 -0.18
N VAL A 41 12.83 -5.15 -0.11
CA VAL A 41 12.27 -6.50 -0.27
C VAL A 41 12.44 -6.99 -1.71
N LEU A 42 12.12 -6.16 -2.72
CA LEU A 42 12.41 -6.51 -4.12
C LEU A 42 13.92 -6.67 -4.36
N LYS A 43 14.75 -5.85 -3.71
CA LYS A 43 16.21 -6.00 -3.76
C LYS A 43 16.67 -7.35 -3.22
N ALA A 44 16.17 -7.75 -2.04
CA ALA A 44 16.49 -9.03 -1.44
C ALA A 44 16.04 -10.18 -2.34
N MET A 45 14.82 -10.12 -2.89
CA MET A 45 14.27 -11.11 -3.80
C MET A 45 15.05 -11.23 -5.12
N ILE A 46 15.49 -10.11 -5.71
CA ILE A 46 16.17 -10.08 -7.01
C ILE A 46 17.67 -10.39 -6.88
N LYS A 47 18.30 -9.96 -5.79
CA LYS A 47 19.75 -10.11 -5.55
C LYS A 47 20.09 -11.26 -4.59
N ASP A 48 19.15 -12.18 -4.35
CA ASP A 48 19.40 -13.35 -3.51
C ASP A 48 20.47 -14.25 -4.16
N PRO A 49 21.65 -14.41 -3.54
CA PRO A 49 22.70 -15.28 -4.07
C PRO A 49 22.35 -16.78 -4.01
N MET A 50 21.36 -17.15 -3.19
CA MET A 50 20.91 -18.54 -3.02
C MET A 50 19.75 -18.90 -3.95
N ALA A 51 19.07 -17.90 -4.54
CA ALA A 51 18.00 -18.15 -5.50
C ALA A 51 18.57 -18.72 -6.81
N PRO A 52 17.77 -19.51 -7.56
CA PRO A 52 18.10 -19.87 -8.93
C PRO A 52 18.50 -18.61 -9.71
N GLN A 53 19.56 -18.70 -10.52
CA GLN A 53 20.02 -17.61 -11.38
C GLN A 53 19.06 -17.40 -12.56
N THR A 54 17.80 -17.08 -12.24
CA THR A 54 16.72 -16.79 -13.17
C THR A 54 16.43 -15.30 -13.14
N GLN A 55 15.99 -14.76 -14.27
CA GLN A 55 15.44 -13.41 -14.35
C GLN A 55 13.95 -13.38 -13.96
N ARG A 56 13.39 -14.51 -13.52
CA ARG A 56 11.96 -14.71 -13.23
C ARG A 56 11.76 -14.82 -11.73
N HIS A 57 10.97 -13.92 -11.15
CA HIS A 57 10.70 -13.87 -9.72
C HIS A 57 9.20 -14.01 -9.46
N GLU A 58 8.83 -15.02 -8.68
CA GLU A 58 7.42 -15.35 -8.41
C GLU A 58 6.87 -14.55 -7.24
N ILE A 59 5.65 -14.03 -7.41
CA ILE A 59 4.87 -13.34 -6.40
C ILE A 59 3.69 -14.25 -6.03
N THR A 60 3.71 -14.78 -4.81
CA THR A 60 2.80 -15.87 -4.40
C THR A 60 1.64 -15.41 -3.51
N ASP A 61 1.42 -14.11 -3.33
CA ASP A 61 0.32 -13.63 -2.48
C ASP A 61 -1.04 -13.87 -3.18
N PRO A 62 -1.93 -14.72 -2.62
CA PRO A 62 -3.21 -15.05 -3.23
C PRO A 62 -4.23 -13.88 -3.18
N GLN A 63 -3.98 -12.86 -2.37
CA GLN A 63 -4.85 -11.69 -2.22
C GLN A 63 -4.45 -10.52 -3.13
N ILE A 64 -3.33 -10.65 -3.87
CA ILE A 64 -2.85 -9.64 -4.81
C ILE A 64 -3.14 -10.09 -6.23
N THR A 65 -3.90 -9.30 -6.98
CA THR A 65 -4.13 -9.58 -8.40
C THR A 65 -2.94 -9.08 -9.25
N PHE A 66 -2.89 -9.52 -10.52
CA PHE A 66 -1.90 -8.99 -11.46
C PHE A 66 -2.05 -7.47 -11.63
N ASP A 67 -3.27 -6.96 -11.71
CA ASP A 67 -3.53 -5.53 -11.91
C ASP A 67 -3.11 -4.69 -10.71
N ASP A 68 -3.37 -5.18 -9.50
CA ASP A 68 -2.90 -4.53 -8.25
C ASP A 68 -1.38 -4.42 -8.24
N PHE A 69 -0.71 -5.51 -8.57
CA PHE A 69 0.75 -5.56 -8.57
C PHE A 69 1.35 -4.73 -9.70
N ASN A 70 0.77 -4.79 -10.90
CA ASN A 70 1.16 -3.97 -12.03
C ASN A 70 1.04 -2.47 -11.73
N ASN A 71 -0.06 -2.06 -11.08
CA ASN A 71 -0.23 -0.68 -10.61
C ASN A 71 0.82 -0.31 -9.55
N PHE A 72 1.09 -1.18 -8.58
CA PHE A 72 2.15 -0.96 -7.60
C PHE A 72 3.53 -0.78 -8.24
N ILE A 73 3.90 -1.64 -9.20
CA ILE A 73 5.17 -1.48 -9.92
C ILE A 73 5.19 -0.16 -10.70
N LYS A 74 4.08 0.25 -11.34
CA LYS A 74 3.99 1.57 -12.00
C LYS A 74 4.24 2.73 -11.03
N ILE A 75 3.72 2.63 -9.80
CA ILE A 75 3.96 3.62 -8.74
C ILE A 75 5.46 3.69 -8.40
N LEU A 76 6.16 2.55 -8.32
CA LEU A 76 7.61 2.55 -8.06
C LEU A 76 8.41 3.30 -9.14
N TYR A 77 7.95 3.29 -10.39
CA TYR A 77 8.59 3.99 -11.50
C TYR A 77 8.33 5.49 -11.48
N THR A 78 7.13 5.90 -11.07
CA THR A 78 6.60 7.23 -11.40
C THR A 78 6.31 8.11 -10.19
N GLU A 79 6.17 7.54 -9.00
CA GLU A 79 5.61 8.19 -7.79
C GLU A 79 4.19 8.73 -7.97
N LYS A 80 3.55 8.42 -9.11
CA LYS A 80 2.16 8.76 -9.35
C LYS A 80 1.29 7.65 -8.83
N CYS A 81 0.41 8.00 -7.90
CA CYS A 81 -0.58 7.09 -7.35
C CYS A 81 -1.91 7.84 -7.26
N GLU A 82 -2.97 7.22 -7.74
CA GLU A 82 -4.34 7.66 -7.49
C GLU A 82 -4.93 6.75 -6.42
N VAL A 83 -5.31 7.34 -5.29
CA VAL A 83 -5.77 6.60 -4.12
C VAL A 83 -7.28 6.69 -4.05
N THR A 84 -7.93 5.52 -4.06
CA THR A 84 -9.38 5.36 -3.99
C THR A 84 -9.74 4.46 -2.81
N LEU A 85 -11.02 4.44 -2.41
CA LEU A 85 -11.49 3.53 -1.37
C LEU A 85 -11.41 2.06 -1.77
N GLU A 86 -11.40 1.79 -3.06
CA GLU A 86 -11.33 0.45 -3.63
C GLU A 86 -9.89 -0.08 -3.61
N ASN A 87 -8.89 0.78 -3.83
CA ASN A 87 -7.50 0.36 -3.95
C ASN A 87 -6.63 0.64 -2.72
N VAL A 88 -7.08 1.46 -1.76
CA VAL A 88 -6.22 1.85 -0.62
C VAL A 88 -5.78 0.67 0.23
N GLU A 89 -6.64 -0.34 0.38
CA GLU A 89 -6.34 -1.54 1.16
C GLU A 89 -5.16 -2.31 0.56
N VAL A 90 -5.21 -2.55 -0.76
CA VAL A 90 -4.17 -3.29 -1.46
C VAL A 90 -2.87 -2.48 -1.57
N LEU A 91 -2.96 -1.15 -1.73
CA LEU A 91 -1.79 -0.27 -1.71
C LEU A 91 -1.10 -0.25 -0.34
N PHE A 92 -1.87 -0.23 0.75
CA PHE A 92 -1.34 -0.36 2.10
C PHE A 92 -0.66 -1.71 2.33
N ARG A 93 -1.30 -2.80 1.92
CA ARG A 93 -0.69 -4.13 1.97
C ARG A 93 0.62 -4.20 1.20
N LEU A 94 0.63 -3.77 -0.06
CA LEU A 94 1.82 -3.83 -0.92
C LEU A 94 2.93 -2.92 -0.41
N SER A 95 2.61 -1.73 0.11
CA SER A 95 3.62 -0.85 0.70
C SER A 95 4.23 -1.42 1.98
N ASP A 96 3.49 -2.17 2.80
CA ASP A 96 4.03 -2.88 3.96
C ASP A 96 4.87 -4.10 3.53
N MET A 97 4.31 -4.96 2.67
CA MET A 97 4.97 -6.18 2.18
C MET A 97 6.29 -5.91 1.47
N TYR A 98 6.38 -4.83 0.70
CA TYR A 98 7.56 -4.49 -0.08
C TYR A 98 8.40 -3.37 0.55
N ASP A 99 8.08 -2.96 1.79
CA ASP A 99 8.77 -1.91 2.52
C ASP A 99 8.96 -0.63 1.69
N VAL A 100 7.82 0.00 1.36
CA VAL A 100 7.72 1.27 0.64
C VAL A 100 6.95 2.28 1.51
N PRO A 101 7.54 2.80 2.60
CA PRO A 101 6.83 3.66 3.55
C PRO A 101 6.28 4.94 2.94
N SER A 102 6.93 5.48 1.91
CA SER A 102 6.49 6.69 1.21
C SER A 102 5.13 6.49 0.52
N LEU A 103 4.86 5.31 -0.05
CA LEU A 103 3.55 5.00 -0.64
C LEU A 103 2.48 4.90 0.43
N PHE A 104 2.81 4.28 1.57
CA PHE A 104 1.91 4.21 2.72
C PHE A 104 1.53 5.60 3.22
N GLU A 105 2.52 6.47 3.45
CA GLU A 105 2.31 7.86 3.88
C GLU A 105 1.51 8.66 2.87
N PHE A 106 1.77 8.47 1.57
CA PHE A 106 1.01 9.12 0.51
C PHE A 106 -0.48 8.75 0.56
N CYS A 107 -0.78 7.46 0.64
CA CYS A 107 -2.15 6.95 0.76
C CYS A 107 -2.84 7.50 2.02
N ALA A 108 -2.16 7.47 3.16
CA ALA A 108 -2.68 7.95 4.43
C ALA A 108 -2.86 9.48 4.52
N ASN A 109 -2.14 10.26 3.72
CA ASN A 109 -2.31 11.72 3.67
C ASN A 109 -3.31 12.18 2.61
N THR A 110 -3.55 11.36 1.60
CA THR A 110 -4.46 11.67 0.49
C THR A 110 -5.90 11.34 0.87
N LEU A 111 -6.13 10.16 1.42
CA LEU A 111 -7.48 9.65 1.66
C LEU A 111 -8.28 10.47 2.69
N PRO A 112 -7.77 10.86 3.89
CA PRO A 112 -8.58 11.56 4.91
C PRO A 112 -9.23 12.87 4.47
N LYS A 113 -8.72 13.49 3.40
CA LYS A 113 -9.21 14.78 2.89
C LYS A 113 -10.56 14.69 2.17
N SER A 114 -10.99 13.49 1.78
CA SER A 114 -12.17 13.27 0.94
C SER A 114 -13.24 12.38 1.57
N LEU A 115 -13.11 12.06 2.87
CA LEU A 115 -13.87 10.96 3.47
C LEU A 115 -14.92 11.35 4.52
N GLU A 116 -16.05 10.66 4.39
CA GLU A 116 -17.05 10.43 5.43
C GLU A 116 -16.47 9.64 6.62
N PRO A 117 -17.01 9.80 7.84
CA PRO A 117 -16.48 9.17 9.07
C PRO A 117 -16.23 7.65 8.99
N ASN A 118 -17.10 6.90 8.31
CA ASN A 118 -16.94 5.45 8.16
C ASN A 118 -15.66 5.05 7.43
N ASN A 119 -15.23 5.85 6.45
CA ASN A 119 -14.03 5.56 5.68
C ASN A 119 -12.75 5.91 6.46
N LEU A 120 -12.82 6.89 7.38
CA LEU A 120 -11.73 7.18 8.31
C LEU A 120 -11.51 6.03 9.31
N LEU A 121 -12.60 5.39 9.76
CA LEU A 121 -12.51 4.21 10.63
C LEU A 121 -11.87 3.03 9.90
N LYS A 122 -12.31 2.74 8.67
CA LYS A 122 -11.67 1.70 7.83
C LYS A 122 -10.19 1.98 7.59
N LEU A 123 -9.81 3.24 7.39
CA LEU A 123 -8.40 3.64 7.25
C LEU A 123 -7.60 3.46 8.56
N ALA A 124 -8.20 3.80 9.71
CA ALA A 124 -7.60 3.55 11.01
C ALA A 124 -7.39 2.05 11.27
N GLU A 125 -8.36 1.20 10.91
CA GLU A 125 -8.23 -0.26 10.98
C GLU A 125 -7.04 -0.74 10.16
N MET A 126 -6.93 -0.30 8.92
CA MET A 126 -5.79 -0.68 8.08
C MET A 126 -4.44 -0.19 8.64
N GLY A 127 -4.40 1.01 9.24
CA GLY A 127 -3.20 1.53 9.90
C GLY A 127 -2.74 0.68 11.10
N VAL A 128 -3.66 -0.02 11.77
CA VAL A 128 -3.33 -1.01 12.80
C VAL A 128 -2.85 -2.31 12.16
N LEU A 129 -3.51 -2.76 11.10
CA LEU A 129 -3.20 -4.03 10.43
C LEU A 129 -1.84 -4.02 9.73
N TYR A 130 -1.47 -2.91 9.11
CA TYR A 130 -0.26 -2.78 8.29
C TYR A 130 0.76 -1.87 9.01
N GLY A 131 1.90 -2.44 9.39
CA GLY A 131 3.06 -1.70 9.92
C GLY A 131 2.88 -0.97 11.27
N ASN A 132 1.81 -1.22 12.03
CA ASN A 132 1.50 -0.57 13.33
C ASN A 132 1.62 0.97 13.29
N LYS A 133 1.01 1.60 12.30
CA LYS A 133 1.18 3.03 12.00
C LYS A 133 0.25 3.88 12.87
N PHE A 134 0.53 3.90 14.18
CA PHE A 134 -0.27 4.57 15.20
C PHE A 134 -0.53 6.05 14.91
N ASP A 135 0.36 6.75 14.22
CA ASP A 135 0.17 8.17 13.87
C ASP A 135 -1.05 8.38 12.97
N ILE A 136 -1.27 7.47 12.02
CA ILE A 136 -2.40 7.52 11.09
C ILE A 136 -3.67 7.09 11.80
N VAL A 137 -3.60 6.04 12.62
CA VAL A 137 -4.71 5.66 13.51
C VAL A 137 -5.12 6.88 14.33
N ASN A 138 -4.17 7.54 14.99
CA ASN A 138 -4.42 8.72 15.80
C ASN A 138 -5.01 9.87 15.00
N LYS A 139 -4.48 10.15 13.80
CA LYS A 139 -4.99 11.19 12.90
C LYS A 139 -6.43 10.91 12.48
N CYS A 140 -6.72 9.71 12.01
CA CYS A 140 -8.07 9.29 11.61
C CYS A 140 -9.04 9.38 12.78
N LEU A 141 -8.64 8.89 13.96
CA LEU A 141 -9.48 8.95 15.16
C LEU A 141 -9.76 10.39 15.58
N ASN A 142 -8.76 11.28 15.55
CA ASN A 142 -8.94 12.69 15.88
C ASN A 142 -9.87 13.39 14.87
N GLU A 143 -9.74 13.10 13.58
CA GLU A 143 -10.64 13.62 12.54
C GLU A 143 -12.09 13.13 12.72
N VAL A 144 -12.29 11.85 13.06
CA VAL A 144 -13.63 11.31 13.36
C VAL A 144 -14.23 11.97 14.60
N SER A 145 -13.45 12.10 15.69
CA SER A 145 -13.88 12.78 16.93
C SER A 145 -14.22 14.25 16.71
N ASN A 146 -13.48 14.95 15.84
CA ASN A 146 -13.74 16.35 15.51
C ASN A 146 -14.96 16.53 14.58
N LYS A 147 -15.28 15.54 13.72
CA LYS A 147 -16.33 15.66 12.70
C LYS A 147 -17.74 15.26 13.17
N ALA A 148 -17.94 14.53 14.28
CA ALA A 148 -19.27 14.22 14.81
C ALA A 148 -19.24 13.81 16.30
N LEU A 149 -20.15 14.21 17.20
CA LEU A 149 -21.62 13.95 17.20
C LEU A 149 -21.98 12.47 16.92
N TYR A 150 -21.41 11.51 17.67
CA TYR A 150 -21.94 10.14 17.72
C TYR A 150 -21.91 9.56 19.16
N PRO A 151 -22.98 9.76 19.97
CA PRO A 151 -23.12 9.07 21.26
C PRO A 151 -23.41 7.56 21.11
N ASN A 152 -23.78 7.10 19.92
CA ASN A 152 -24.07 5.70 19.61
C ASN A 152 -23.23 5.22 18.42
N PHE A 153 -21.96 4.93 18.70
CA PHE A 153 -21.08 4.22 17.78
C PHE A 153 -21.72 2.85 17.43
N PRO A 154 -21.92 2.49 16.15
CA PRO A 154 -22.39 1.16 15.83
C PRO A 154 -21.28 0.17 16.18
N LEU A 155 -21.50 -0.60 17.24
CA LEU A 155 -20.70 -1.76 17.66
C LEU A 155 -20.54 -2.85 16.59
N GLN A 156 -21.05 -2.63 15.37
CA GLN A 156 -21.09 -3.58 14.25
C GLN A 156 -19.73 -3.79 13.57
N TYR A 157 -18.71 -2.96 13.84
CA TYR A 157 -17.32 -3.30 13.50
C TYR A 157 -16.74 -4.21 14.59
N GLU A 158 -17.14 -5.48 14.57
CA GLU A 158 -16.69 -6.52 15.50
C GLU A 158 -15.34 -7.15 15.14
N SER A 159 -14.73 -6.81 14.01
CA SER A 159 -13.61 -7.61 13.48
C SER A 159 -12.25 -7.40 14.16
N HIS A 160 -11.95 -6.27 14.80
CA HIS A 160 -10.61 -6.08 15.39
C HIS A 160 -10.59 -5.40 16.76
N TYR A 161 -10.38 -6.24 17.80
CA TYR A 161 -10.21 -5.90 19.22
C TYR A 161 -9.27 -4.71 19.48
N THR A 162 -8.20 -4.57 18.70
CA THR A 162 -7.17 -3.53 18.87
C THR A 162 -7.69 -2.12 18.62
N VAL A 163 -8.54 -1.91 17.60
CA VAL A 163 -9.13 -0.60 17.30
C VAL A 163 -10.16 -0.23 18.36
N LYS A 164 -10.97 -1.19 18.83
CA LYS A 164 -11.86 -1.02 19.98
C LYS A 164 -11.09 -0.63 21.25
N GLN A 165 -9.95 -1.27 21.55
CA GLN A 165 -9.13 -0.92 22.72
C GLN A 165 -8.48 0.46 22.61
N LEU A 166 -7.98 0.84 21.43
CA LEU A 166 -7.36 2.15 21.19
C LEU A 166 -8.40 3.28 21.26
N LEU A 167 -9.61 3.05 20.74
CA LEU A 167 -10.76 3.94 20.85
C LEU A 167 -11.26 4.07 22.29
N ALA A 168 -11.43 2.95 23.00
CA ALA A 168 -11.90 2.93 24.39
C ALA A 168 -10.96 3.67 25.36
N ARG A 169 -9.65 3.66 25.09
CA ARG A 169 -8.67 4.44 25.87
C ARG A 169 -8.71 5.95 25.61
N LYS A 170 -9.11 6.39 24.41
CA LYS A 170 -9.24 7.81 24.05
C LYS A 170 -10.57 8.43 24.48
N CYS A 171 -11.63 7.63 24.57
CA CYS A 171 -12.97 8.09 24.99
C CYS A 171 -13.25 7.90 26.49
N ALA A 172 -12.26 7.44 27.28
CA ALA A 172 -12.37 7.41 28.74
C ALA A 172 -12.26 8.85 29.28
N PRO A 173 -13.15 9.26 30.21
CA PRO A 173 -13.19 10.62 30.76
C PRO A 173 -11.94 10.99 31.57
#